data_AF-A0A812Q733-F1
#
_entry.id   AF-A0A812Q733-F1
#
_cell.length_a   1.000
_cell.length_b   1.000
_cell.length_c   1.000
_cell.angle_alpha   90.00
_cell.angle_beta   90.00
_cell.angle_gamma   90.00
#
_symmetry.space_group_name_H-M   'P 1'
#
loop_
_entity.id
_entity.type
_entity.pdbx_description
1 polymer ?
#
loop_
_entity_poly.entity_id
_entity_poly.type
_entity_poly.pdbx_seq_one_letter_code
_entity_poly.pdbx_strand_id
1 'polypeptide(L)'
;MKISVFIPTKMRILIERYRNAGVPVHALEAPVDRFPKVRAILHEDGSGDVRLSDPCFPYDNSAQMSACNNFLQDLGYVAQGCREFLVHATAKFWLSNQLGPLTVFPQQIAIEEVYRILQHDTGKKWQRYTHDMVLLLPVTAVGGPTKSQLNKFGSGLARRLFLGGGPCMLQDSKNLVRRALNRLGYMDGDMNADLSEAMLVFVNIPDNQYALRKQLDALPSQEDTTAEVESKLRHAFLSHLTHGQWRIAPKDAQVRQVLYKLGFLPTTKASTTDVFDAMARYARQHHLPEMKTYNGRVFRILYSLDSSPTKTGTLELSP
;
A
#
# COMPACT_ATOMS: atom_id res chain seq x y z
N MET A 1 -32.45 -30.50 26.16
CA MET A 1 -31.50 -30.67 25.04
C MET A 1 -30.95 -29.29 24.68
N LYS A 2 -29.63 -29.05 24.81
CA LYS A 2 -29.02 -27.76 24.44
C LYS A 2 -28.66 -27.80 22.96
N ILE A 3 -29.17 -26.85 22.17
CA ILE A 3 -28.84 -26.70 20.76
C ILE A 3 -27.68 -25.71 20.64
N SER A 4 -26.64 -26.07 19.90
CA SER A 4 -25.53 -25.19 19.56
C SER A 4 -25.44 -25.05 18.05
N VAL A 5 -25.07 -23.86 17.58
CA VAL A 5 -25.01 -23.55 16.14
C VAL A 5 -23.58 -23.20 15.76
N PHE A 6 -23.12 -23.79 14.66
CA PHE A 6 -21.80 -23.54 14.09
C PHE A 6 -21.96 -22.65 12.87
N ILE A 7 -21.38 -21.45 12.89
CA ILE A 7 -21.60 -20.42 11.86
C ILE A 7 -20.26 -19.92 11.34
N PRO A 8 -20.02 -19.84 10.02
CA PRO A 8 -18.81 -19.24 9.48
C PRO A 8 -18.58 -17.81 10.00
N THR A 9 -17.36 -17.49 10.45
CA THR A 9 -17.02 -16.19 11.08
C THR A 9 -17.39 -14.97 10.22
N LYS A 10 -17.45 -15.12 8.89
CA LYS A 10 -17.87 -14.07 7.95
C LYS A 10 -19.34 -13.67 8.06
N MET A 11 -20.21 -14.50 8.65
CA MET A 11 -21.64 -14.24 8.80
C MET A 11 -21.93 -13.51 10.11
N ARG A 12 -21.29 -12.35 10.35
CA ARG A 12 -21.38 -11.60 11.62
C ARG A 12 -22.81 -11.29 12.05
N ILE A 13 -23.64 -10.85 11.11
CA ILE A 13 -25.07 -10.56 11.35
C ILE A 13 -25.81 -11.81 11.86
N LEU A 14 -25.49 -12.98 11.30
CA LEU A 14 -26.11 -14.25 11.70
C LEU A 14 -25.61 -14.69 13.09
N ILE A 15 -24.31 -14.56 13.35
CA ILE A 15 -23.69 -14.83 14.66
C ILE A 15 -24.36 -13.97 15.75
N GLU A 16 -24.49 -12.67 15.52
CA GLU A 16 -25.15 -11.74 16.44
C GLU A 16 -26.62 -12.11 16.66
N ARG A 17 -27.35 -12.42 15.59
CA ARG A 17 -28.76 -12.83 15.69
C ARG A 17 -28.97 -14.04 16.58
N TYR A 18 -28.16 -15.09 16.44
CA TYR A 18 -28.27 -16.30 17.27
C TYR A 18 -27.79 -16.07 18.70
N ARG A 19 -26.72 -15.29 18.91
CA ARG A 19 -26.26 -14.90 20.25
C ARG A 19 -27.34 -14.11 21.00
N ASN A 20 -27.99 -13.16 20.33
CA ASN A 20 -29.07 -12.36 20.92
C ASN A 20 -30.32 -13.19 21.26
N ALA A 21 -30.52 -14.33 20.58
CA ALA A 21 -31.57 -15.29 20.90
C ALA A 21 -31.19 -16.26 22.04
N GLY A 22 -30.04 -16.06 22.70
CA GLY A 22 -29.57 -16.94 23.78
C GLY A 22 -29.01 -18.28 23.30
N VAL A 23 -28.74 -18.43 22.00
CA VAL A 23 -28.22 -19.68 21.43
C VAL A 23 -26.69 -19.65 21.45
N PRO A 24 -26.01 -20.67 22.00
CA PRO A 24 -24.56 -20.80 21.90
C PRO A 24 -24.12 -20.91 20.44
N VAL A 25 -23.28 -19.96 20.00
CA VAL A 25 -22.71 -19.93 18.65
C VAL A 25 -21.21 -20.17 18.69
N HIS A 26 -20.76 -21.19 17.97
CA HIS A 26 -19.35 -21.42 17.68
C HIS A 26 -19.04 -20.84 16.30
N ALA A 27 -18.26 -19.78 16.26
CA ALA A 27 -17.79 -19.22 15.01
C ALA A 27 -16.79 -20.19 14.37
N LEU A 28 -17.11 -20.71 13.19
CA LEU A 28 -16.20 -21.53 12.41
C LEU A 28 -15.33 -20.61 11.58
N GLU A 29 -14.05 -20.56 11.90
CA GLU A 29 -13.07 -20.01 10.99
C GLU A 29 -13.06 -20.90 9.75
N ALA A 30 -13.28 -20.31 8.57
CA ALA A 30 -13.12 -21.05 7.34
C ALA A 30 -11.68 -21.57 7.30
N PRO A 31 -11.43 -22.85 6.97
CA PRO A 31 -10.08 -23.33 6.79
C PRO A 31 -9.37 -22.39 5.82
N VAL A 32 -8.29 -21.80 6.30
CA VAL A 32 -7.51 -20.84 5.52
C VAL A 32 -6.67 -21.64 4.54
N ASP A 33 -7.28 -22.18 3.48
CA ASP A 33 -6.54 -22.99 2.49
C ASP A 33 -5.66 -22.13 1.56
N ARG A 34 -5.56 -20.83 1.86
CA ARG A 34 -5.01 -19.82 0.96
C ARG A 34 -4.06 -18.91 1.70
N PHE A 35 -2.81 -19.33 1.66
CA PHE A 35 -1.70 -18.61 2.26
C PHE A 35 -0.90 -17.86 1.20
N PRO A 36 -0.30 -16.70 1.54
CA PRO A 36 0.51 -15.94 0.60
C PRO A 36 1.64 -16.79 -0.01
N LYS A 37 1.70 -16.82 -1.34
CA LYS A 37 2.76 -17.46 -2.14
C LYS A 37 3.72 -16.44 -2.76
N VAL A 38 3.72 -15.22 -2.24
CA VAL A 38 4.59 -14.13 -2.68
C VAL A 38 5.53 -13.78 -1.55
N ARG A 39 6.77 -13.49 -1.90
CA ARG A 39 7.78 -12.91 -1.02
C ARG A 39 8.16 -11.55 -1.58
N ALA A 40 8.06 -10.51 -0.76
CA ALA A 40 8.62 -9.20 -1.05
C ALA A 40 9.94 -9.10 -0.30
N ILE A 41 11.04 -8.97 -1.01
CA ILE A 41 12.40 -9.02 -0.45
C ILE A 41 13.03 -7.65 -0.59
N LEU A 42 13.50 -7.12 0.53
CA LEU A 42 14.27 -5.89 0.61
C LEU A 42 15.75 -6.25 0.65
N HIS A 43 16.54 -5.70 -0.26
CA HIS A 43 17.98 -5.91 -0.34
C HIS A 43 18.73 -4.91 0.53
N GLU A 44 20.02 -5.17 0.75
CA GLU A 44 20.92 -4.36 1.58
C GLU A 44 21.08 -2.93 1.07
N ASP A 45 20.98 -2.73 -0.26
CA ASP A 45 21.05 -1.42 -0.90
C ASP A 45 19.74 -0.61 -0.81
N GLY A 46 18.71 -1.17 -0.18
CA GLY A 46 17.38 -0.58 -0.07
C GLY A 46 16.50 -0.79 -1.31
N SER A 47 16.98 -1.44 -2.36
CA SER A 47 16.13 -1.90 -3.46
C SER A 47 15.37 -3.16 -3.04
N GLY A 48 14.45 -3.64 -3.88
CA GLY A 48 13.70 -4.84 -3.56
C GLY A 48 12.99 -5.45 -4.75
N ASP A 49 12.73 -6.76 -4.63
CA ASP A 49 12.06 -7.57 -5.62
C ASP A 49 10.87 -8.33 -5.03
N VAL A 50 10.08 -8.93 -5.92
CA VAL A 50 8.97 -9.82 -5.57
C VAL A 50 9.09 -11.11 -6.34
N ARG A 51 8.96 -12.23 -5.63
CA ARG A 51 8.99 -13.57 -6.23
C ARG A 51 7.88 -14.46 -5.72
N LEU A 52 7.53 -15.45 -6.54
CA LEU A 52 6.68 -16.55 -6.10
C LEU A 52 7.49 -17.50 -5.22
N SER A 53 6.83 -18.07 -4.22
CA SER A 53 7.43 -19.01 -3.27
C SER A 53 6.34 -19.93 -2.70
N ASP A 54 6.76 -20.83 -1.83
CA ASP A 54 5.86 -21.72 -1.12
C ASP A 54 4.89 -20.95 -0.21
N PRO A 55 3.70 -21.52 0.02
CA PRO A 55 2.73 -20.97 0.95
C PRO A 55 3.36 -20.60 2.31
N CYS A 56 3.17 -19.36 2.77
CA CYS A 56 3.55 -18.95 4.12
C CYS A 56 2.41 -19.22 5.10
N PHE A 57 2.49 -20.31 5.84
CA PHE A 57 1.49 -20.67 6.83
C PHE A 57 1.55 -19.70 8.02
N PRO A 58 0.45 -19.01 8.38
CA PRO A 58 0.38 -18.24 9.60
C PRO A 58 0.47 -19.23 10.77
N TYR A 59 1.30 -18.89 11.74
CA TYR A 59 1.34 -19.53 13.04
C TYR A 59 1.11 -18.45 14.09
N ASP A 60 0.67 -18.84 15.28
CA ASP A 60 0.57 -17.90 16.40
C ASP A 60 2.00 -17.44 16.76
N ASN A 61 2.26 -16.18 16.48
CA ASN A 61 3.55 -15.55 16.72
C ASN A 61 3.46 -14.40 17.74
N SER A 62 2.41 -14.40 18.58
CA SER A 62 2.15 -13.34 19.55
C SER A 62 3.30 -13.10 20.54
N ALA A 63 3.92 -14.17 21.04
CA ALA A 63 5.08 -14.08 21.93
C ALA A 63 6.31 -13.50 21.21
N GLN A 64 6.59 -13.95 19.99
CA GLN A 64 7.69 -13.46 19.16
C GLN A 64 7.49 -11.99 18.80
N MET A 65 6.26 -11.59 18.44
CA MET A 65 5.91 -10.21 18.16
C MET A 65 6.15 -9.30 19.38
N SER A 66 5.74 -9.74 20.57
CA SER A 66 5.95 -8.99 21.81
C SER A 66 7.45 -8.82 22.11
N ALA A 67 8.23 -9.89 21.99
CA ALA A 67 9.68 -9.85 22.19
C ALA A 67 10.38 -8.91 21.18
N CYS A 68 10.02 -9.01 19.90
CA CYS A 68 10.56 -8.13 18.85
C CYS A 68 10.16 -6.68 19.07
N ASN A 69 8.92 -6.41 19.48
CA ASN A 69 8.44 -5.07 19.76
C ASN A 69 9.28 -4.41 20.87
N ASN A 70 9.46 -5.10 22.00
CA ASN A 70 10.24 -4.58 23.12
C ASN A 70 11.69 -4.32 22.70
N PHE A 71 12.30 -5.29 22.01
CA PHE A 71 13.67 -5.14 21.52
C PHE A 71 13.84 -3.94 20.56
N LEU A 72 12.94 -3.81 19.58
CA LEU A 72 13.01 -2.71 18.62
C LEU A 72 12.68 -1.36 19.28
N GLN A 73 11.83 -1.34 20.29
CA GLN A 73 11.55 -0.16 21.11
C GLN A 73 12.78 0.28 21.91
N ASP A 74 13.51 -0.65 22.55
CA ASP A 74 14.73 -0.37 23.32
C ASP A 74 15.87 0.23 22.46
N LEU A 75 15.86 -0.13 21.17
CA LEU A 75 16.77 0.40 20.15
C LEU A 75 16.27 1.68 19.47
N GLY A 76 15.05 2.14 19.78
CA GLY A 76 14.46 3.37 19.25
C GLY A 76 13.80 3.25 17.88
N TYR A 77 13.59 2.05 17.35
CA TYR A 77 12.93 1.83 16.04
C TYR A 77 11.39 1.85 16.12
N VAL A 78 10.82 1.69 17.31
CA VAL A 78 9.37 1.73 17.58
C VAL A 78 9.09 2.81 18.62
N ALA A 79 8.11 3.68 18.36
CA ALA A 79 7.66 4.64 19.37
C ALA A 79 6.90 3.95 20.51
N GLN A 80 7.02 4.47 21.72
CA GLN A 80 6.34 3.92 22.89
C GLN A 80 4.81 3.86 22.65
N GLY A 81 4.23 2.67 22.84
CA GLY A 81 2.79 2.45 22.69
C GLY A 81 2.32 2.03 21.30
N CYS A 82 3.18 2.04 20.28
CA CYS A 82 2.82 1.50 18.97
C CYS A 82 3.05 -0.03 18.93
N ARG A 83 2.06 -0.82 18.52
CA ARG A 83 2.16 -2.30 18.49
C ARG A 83 1.75 -2.95 17.17
N GLU A 84 1.13 -2.23 16.24
CA GLU A 84 0.39 -2.86 15.13
C GLU A 84 1.23 -3.09 13.87
N PHE A 85 2.28 -2.30 13.65
CA PHE A 85 2.99 -2.27 12.35
C PHE A 85 4.52 -2.39 12.50
N LEU A 86 4.99 -3.57 12.94
CA LEU A 86 6.43 -3.82 13.15
C LEU A 86 7.25 -3.87 11.87
N VAL A 87 6.64 -4.09 10.69
CA VAL A 87 7.39 -4.29 9.43
C VAL A 87 8.35 -3.13 9.10
N HIS A 88 7.97 -1.88 9.41
CA HIS A 88 8.85 -0.72 9.26
C HIS A 88 10.05 -0.81 10.20
N ALA A 89 9.78 -0.96 11.49
CA ALA A 89 10.83 -1.01 12.50
C ALA A 89 11.80 -2.17 12.25
N THR A 90 11.26 -3.34 11.89
CA THR A 90 12.04 -4.52 11.50
C THR A 90 12.92 -4.24 10.28
N ALA A 91 12.37 -3.67 9.20
CA ALA A 91 13.14 -3.36 8.00
C ALA A 91 14.22 -2.30 8.26
N LYS A 92 13.91 -1.25 9.02
CA LYS A 92 14.88 -0.21 9.41
C LYS A 92 16.01 -0.81 10.26
N PHE A 93 15.69 -1.61 11.26
CA PHE A 93 16.68 -2.31 12.09
C PHE A 93 17.59 -3.21 11.24
N TRP A 94 16.99 -3.97 10.32
CA TRP A 94 17.70 -4.92 9.49
C TRP A 94 18.74 -4.25 8.59
N LEU A 95 18.34 -3.16 7.91
CA LEU A 95 19.21 -2.41 7.02
C LEU A 95 20.29 -1.64 7.80
N SER A 96 19.95 -0.97 8.91
CA SER A 96 20.95 -0.27 9.73
C SER A 96 22.07 -1.21 10.20
N ASN A 97 21.74 -2.47 10.49
CA ASN A 97 22.70 -3.46 10.99
C ASN A 97 23.31 -4.34 9.88
N GLN A 98 23.05 -4.03 8.60
CA GLN A 98 23.62 -4.72 7.43
C GLN A 98 23.46 -6.25 7.51
N LEU A 99 22.25 -6.70 7.84
CA LEU A 99 21.95 -8.11 8.13
C LEU A 99 21.60 -8.94 6.88
N GLY A 100 21.91 -8.43 5.68
CA GLY A 100 21.56 -9.08 4.43
C GLY A 100 20.16 -8.74 3.92
N PRO A 101 19.67 -9.47 2.90
CA PRO A 101 18.31 -9.33 2.40
C PRO A 101 17.26 -9.75 3.44
N LEU A 102 16.14 -9.03 3.49
CA LEU A 102 15.02 -9.29 4.40
C LEU A 102 13.73 -9.53 3.63
N THR A 103 13.00 -10.60 3.95
CA THR A 103 11.63 -10.76 3.46
C THR A 103 10.67 -9.93 4.30
N VAL A 104 10.14 -8.83 3.75
CA VAL A 104 9.20 -7.92 4.42
C VAL A 104 7.73 -8.28 4.21
N PHE A 105 7.43 -9.17 3.26
CA PHE A 105 6.09 -9.75 3.10
C PHE A 105 6.16 -11.26 2.83
N PRO A 106 5.36 -12.08 3.53
CA PRO A 106 4.51 -11.71 4.67
C PRO A 106 5.32 -11.21 5.88
N GLN A 107 4.76 -10.27 6.65
CA GLN A 107 5.48 -9.59 7.73
C GLN A 107 5.98 -10.55 8.83
N GLN A 108 5.31 -11.70 8.98
CA GLN A 108 5.65 -12.72 9.96
C GLN A 108 7.08 -13.23 9.75
N ILE A 109 7.52 -13.36 8.51
CA ILE A 109 8.87 -13.82 8.17
C ILE A 109 9.90 -12.81 8.68
N ALA A 110 9.67 -11.51 8.44
CA ALA A 110 10.56 -10.46 8.91
C ALA A 110 10.70 -10.47 10.45
N ILE A 111 9.58 -10.66 11.15
CA ILE A 111 9.53 -10.74 12.61
C ILE A 111 10.26 -11.99 13.11
N GLU A 112 10.08 -13.14 12.46
CA GLU A 112 10.79 -14.37 12.79
C GLU A 112 12.30 -14.21 12.68
N GLU A 113 12.78 -13.56 11.62
CA GLU A 113 14.21 -13.29 11.41
C GLU A 113 14.79 -12.41 12.53
N VAL A 114 14.09 -11.35 12.94
CA VAL A 114 14.51 -10.54 14.10
C VAL A 114 14.48 -11.34 15.39
N TYR A 115 13.45 -12.16 15.60
CA TYR A 115 13.36 -13.00 16.78
C TYR A 115 14.50 -14.02 16.85
N ARG A 116 14.92 -14.60 15.71
CA ARG A 116 16.04 -15.53 15.63
C ARG A 116 17.34 -14.85 16.06
N ILE A 117 17.59 -13.63 15.58
CA ILE A 117 18.76 -12.83 16.00
C ILE A 117 18.74 -12.59 17.52
N LEU A 118 17.58 -12.28 18.09
CA LEU A 118 17.43 -12.07 19.53
C LEU A 118 17.83 -13.30 20.36
N GLN A 119 17.59 -14.51 19.86
CA GLN A 119 17.92 -15.74 20.57
C GLN A 119 19.41 -16.09 20.50
N HIS A 120 20.11 -15.70 19.43
CA HIS A 120 21.47 -16.18 19.17
C HIS A 120 22.58 -15.15 19.44
N ASP A 121 22.28 -13.85 19.37
CA ASP A 121 23.30 -12.78 19.37
C ASP A 121 23.26 -11.91 20.65
N THR A 122 23.25 -12.54 21.82
CA THR A 122 23.11 -11.85 23.13
C THR A 122 24.27 -10.91 23.49
N GLY A 123 25.42 -11.02 22.82
CA GLY A 123 26.60 -10.17 23.05
C GLY A 123 26.83 -9.07 22.02
N LYS A 124 26.04 -9.01 20.94
CA LYS A 124 26.26 -8.06 19.85
C LYS A 124 25.70 -6.68 20.22
N LYS A 125 26.49 -5.63 19.97
CA LYS A 125 26.02 -4.24 20.09
C LYS A 125 25.26 -3.86 18.83
N TRP A 126 23.94 -3.74 18.96
CA TRP A 126 23.06 -3.33 17.88
C TRP A 126 23.07 -1.82 17.67
N GLN A 127 23.03 -1.39 16.40
CA GLN A 127 22.91 0.01 16.06
C GLN A 127 21.52 0.53 16.47
N ARG A 128 21.52 1.60 17.27
CA ARG A 128 20.31 2.35 17.60
C ARG A 128 19.79 3.13 16.39
N TYR A 129 18.49 3.36 16.38
CA TYR A 129 17.86 4.14 15.31
C TYR A 129 18.41 5.56 15.30
N THR A 130 18.92 5.97 14.13
CA THR A 130 19.60 7.26 13.93
C THR A 130 19.19 7.96 12.64
N HIS A 131 18.63 7.22 11.67
CA HIS A 131 18.34 7.71 10.34
C HIS A 131 16.87 7.52 10.02
N ASP A 132 16.23 8.60 9.59
CA ASP A 132 14.88 8.52 9.09
C ASP A 132 14.86 7.81 7.74
N MET A 133 14.31 6.59 7.75
CA MET A 133 14.13 5.75 6.58
C MET A 133 12.65 5.45 6.36
N VAL A 134 12.25 5.32 5.11
CA VAL A 134 10.88 5.04 4.66
C VAL A 134 10.85 3.69 3.97
N LEU A 135 10.05 2.75 4.48
CA LEU A 135 9.69 1.55 3.74
C LEU A 135 8.47 1.84 2.86
N LEU A 136 8.62 1.66 1.56
CA LEU A 136 7.50 1.63 0.62
C LEU A 136 7.25 0.20 0.16
N LEU A 137 5.99 -0.21 0.21
CA LEU A 137 5.45 -1.45 -0.35
C LEU A 137 4.42 -1.10 -1.44
N PRO A 138 4.87 -0.92 -2.68
CA PRO A 138 3.99 -0.62 -3.81
C PRO A 138 2.92 -1.71 -3.99
N VAL A 139 1.65 -1.30 -4.09
CA VAL A 139 0.52 -2.19 -4.36
C VAL A 139 -0.31 -1.70 -5.53
N THR A 140 -0.84 -2.61 -6.34
CA THR A 140 -1.83 -2.23 -7.36
C THR A 140 -3.19 -1.91 -6.74
N ALA A 141 -4.11 -1.39 -7.57
CA ALA A 141 -5.51 -1.23 -7.22
C ALA A 141 -6.14 -2.51 -6.63
N VAL A 142 -7.10 -2.33 -5.72
CA VAL A 142 -8.01 -3.39 -5.31
C VAL A 142 -8.81 -3.84 -6.52
N GLY A 143 -8.81 -5.14 -6.77
CA GLY A 143 -9.64 -5.78 -7.79
C GLY A 143 -9.90 -7.21 -7.34
N GLY A 144 -11.08 -7.75 -7.69
CA GLY A 144 -11.46 -9.12 -7.36
C GLY A 144 -10.49 -10.11 -8.02
N PRO A 145 -9.65 -10.82 -7.25
CA PRO A 145 -8.73 -11.77 -7.84
C PRO A 145 -9.51 -12.98 -8.37
N THR A 146 -9.17 -13.45 -9.57
CA THR A 146 -9.78 -14.66 -10.13
C THR A 146 -9.32 -15.91 -9.35
N LYS A 147 -10.03 -17.04 -9.48
CA LYS A 147 -9.62 -18.31 -8.86
C LYS A 147 -8.19 -18.71 -9.26
N SER A 148 -7.86 -18.57 -10.55
CA SER A 148 -6.50 -18.83 -11.06
C SER A 148 -5.45 -17.91 -10.42
N GLN A 149 -5.77 -16.63 -10.25
CA GLN A 149 -4.89 -15.69 -9.55
C GLN A 149 -4.71 -16.04 -8.07
N LEU A 150 -5.77 -16.45 -7.37
CA LEU A 150 -5.68 -16.90 -5.98
C LEU A 150 -4.86 -18.19 -5.86
N ASN A 151 -4.99 -19.12 -6.80
CA ASN A 151 -4.16 -20.33 -6.82
C ASN A 151 -2.67 -20.00 -7.02
N LYS A 152 -2.36 -19.00 -7.88
CA LYS A 152 -1.00 -18.55 -8.18
C LYS A 152 -0.37 -17.76 -7.04
N PHE A 153 -1.06 -16.75 -6.52
CA PHE A 153 -0.48 -15.80 -5.56
C PHE A 153 -0.83 -16.12 -4.09
N GLY A 154 -1.80 -16.99 -3.85
CA GLY A 154 -2.30 -17.33 -2.52
C GLY A 154 -3.33 -16.34 -1.98
N SER A 155 -3.11 -15.03 -2.15
CA SER A 155 -4.05 -14.01 -1.68
C SER A 155 -4.17 -12.81 -2.64
N GLY A 156 -5.24 -12.02 -2.48
CA GLY A 156 -5.42 -10.78 -3.24
C GLY A 156 -4.31 -9.76 -2.96
N LEU A 157 -3.89 -9.62 -1.69
CA LEU A 157 -2.80 -8.72 -1.30
C LEU A 157 -1.46 -9.18 -1.90
N ALA A 158 -1.16 -10.48 -1.83
CA ALA A 158 0.05 -11.05 -2.42
C ALA A 158 0.13 -10.74 -3.93
N ARG A 159 -0.99 -10.89 -4.67
CA ARG A 159 -1.07 -10.48 -6.08
C ARG A 159 -0.79 -8.99 -6.27
N ARG A 160 -1.39 -8.13 -5.43
CA ARG A 160 -1.24 -6.68 -5.56
C ARG A 160 0.20 -6.23 -5.33
N LEU A 161 0.90 -6.82 -4.36
CA LEU A 161 2.32 -6.59 -4.11
C LEU A 161 3.18 -7.11 -5.26
N PHE A 162 2.91 -8.32 -5.75
CA PHE A 162 3.65 -8.91 -6.87
C PHE A 162 3.57 -8.04 -8.13
N LEU A 163 2.39 -7.48 -8.42
CA LEU A 163 2.19 -6.58 -9.55
C LEU A 163 2.63 -5.14 -9.28
N GLY A 164 2.96 -4.80 -8.03
CA GLY A 164 3.35 -3.46 -7.59
C GLY A 164 4.84 -3.15 -7.80
N GLY A 165 5.71 -4.17 -7.89
CA GLY A 165 7.14 -3.97 -8.19
C GLY A 165 8.09 -4.05 -6.99
N GLY A 166 7.64 -4.65 -5.88
CA GLY A 166 8.48 -4.96 -4.72
C GLY A 166 8.85 -3.78 -3.82
N PRO A 167 9.41 -4.05 -2.64
CA PRO A 167 9.66 -3.04 -1.62
C PRO A 167 10.79 -2.09 -2.04
N CYS A 168 10.90 -0.98 -1.33
CA CYS A 168 12.14 -0.23 -1.28
C CYS A 168 12.27 0.53 0.03
N MET A 169 13.50 0.82 0.42
CA MET A 169 13.85 1.71 1.51
C MET A 169 14.40 3.02 0.94
N LEU A 170 13.84 4.15 1.37
CA LEU A 170 14.34 5.47 1.02
C LEU A 170 14.84 6.18 2.28
N GLN A 171 16.04 6.75 2.20
CA GLN A 171 16.53 7.67 3.22
C GLN A 171 15.79 9.01 3.13
N ASP A 172 15.47 9.56 4.30
CA ASP A 172 14.86 10.88 4.43
C ASP A 172 15.76 11.96 3.84
N SER A 173 15.12 12.93 3.18
CA SER A 173 15.79 14.02 2.50
C SER A 173 14.76 15.08 2.11
N LYS A 174 15.23 16.26 1.72
CA LYS A 174 14.36 17.32 1.18
C LYS A 174 13.55 16.87 -0.05
N ASN A 175 14.04 15.88 -0.80
CA ASN A 175 13.39 15.34 -1.99
C ASN A 175 12.69 13.99 -1.74
N LEU A 176 12.43 13.62 -0.48
CA LEU A 176 11.85 12.32 -0.13
C LEU A 176 10.51 12.09 -0.84
N VAL A 177 9.61 13.07 -0.83
CA VAL A 177 8.27 12.96 -1.45
C VAL A 177 8.40 12.73 -2.96
N ARG A 178 9.21 13.51 -3.66
CA ARG A 178 9.52 13.31 -5.09
C ARG A 178 10.05 11.91 -5.37
N ARG A 179 11.02 11.42 -4.58
CA ARG A 179 11.60 10.08 -4.75
C ARG A 179 10.58 8.97 -4.50
N ALA A 180 9.74 9.12 -3.48
CA ALA A 180 8.67 8.19 -3.16
C ALA A 180 7.63 8.13 -4.29
N LEU A 181 7.17 9.28 -4.77
CA LEU A 181 6.19 9.37 -5.87
C LEU A 181 6.75 8.84 -7.19
N ASN A 182 8.03 9.07 -7.49
CA ASN A 182 8.69 8.46 -8.64
C ASN A 182 8.72 6.93 -8.53
N ARG A 183 9.10 6.39 -7.36
CA ARG A 183 9.12 4.94 -7.12
C ARG A 183 7.74 4.30 -7.19
N LEU A 184 6.69 5.03 -6.85
CA LEU A 184 5.29 4.60 -6.95
C LEU A 184 4.68 4.84 -8.36
N GLY A 185 5.46 5.36 -9.31
CA GLY A 185 5.06 5.58 -10.70
C GLY A 185 4.20 6.82 -10.95
N TYR A 186 4.08 7.73 -9.97
CA TYR A 186 3.33 8.98 -10.12
C TYR A 186 4.15 10.04 -10.86
N MET A 187 5.48 9.95 -10.81
CA MET A 187 6.39 10.87 -11.47
C MET A 187 7.38 10.15 -12.38
N ASP A 188 7.72 10.78 -13.48
CA ASP A 188 8.82 10.39 -14.37
C ASP A 188 9.54 11.65 -14.91
N GLY A 189 10.58 11.45 -15.72
CA GLY A 189 11.35 12.54 -16.31
C GLY A 189 10.74 13.12 -17.60
N ASP A 190 9.52 12.72 -17.97
CA ASP A 190 8.90 13.03 -19.26
C ASP A 190 7.47 13.57 -19.03
N MET A 191 6.45 12.73 -19.21
CA MET A 191 5.03 13.14 -19.18
C MET A 191 4.45 13.35 -17.77
N ASN A 192 5.21 13.07 -16.71
CA ASN A 192 4.76 13.18 -15.31
C ASN A 192 5.76 13.95 -14.42
N ALA A 193 6.30 15.07 -14.93
CA ALA A 193 7.33 15.84 -14.22
C ALA A 193 6.81 16.80 -13.11
N ASP A 194 5.51 17.15 -13.13
CA ASP A 194 4.89 18.09 -12.19
C ASP A 194 4.62 17.43 -10.82
N LEU A 195 5.33 17.90 -9.77
CA LEU A 195 5.23 17.35 -8.42
C LEU A 195 3.85 17.63 -7.78
N SER A 196 3.29 18.81 -7.99
CA SER A 196 2.00 19.20 -7.39
C SER A 196 0.88 18.33 -7.94
N GLU A 197 0.85 18.07 -9.25
CA GLU A 197 -0.11 17.13 -9.83
C GLU A 197 0.12 15.69 -9.36
N ALA A 198 1.37 15.24 -9.23
CA ALA A 198 1.65 13.91 -8.71
C ALA A 198 1.13 13.73 -7.27
N MET A 199 1.31 14.74 -6.41
CA MET A 199 0.75 14.76 -5.05
C MET A 199 -0.79 14.75 -5.08
N LEU A 200 -1.42 15.60 -5.91
CA LEU A 200 -2.87 15.66 -6.08
C LEU A 200 -3.44 14.28 -6.47
N VAL A 201 -2.85 13.63 -7.47
CA VAL A 201 -3.32 12.30 -7.91
C VAL A 201 -3.10 11.27 -6.80
N PHE A 202 -1.94 11.30 -6.13
CA PHE A 202 -1.62 10.37 -5.04
C PHE A 202 -2.62 10.44 -3.88
N VAL A 203 -2.93 11.64 -3.38
CA VAL A 203 -3.82 11.82 -2.21
C VAL A 203 -5.28 11.47 -2.52
N ASN A 204 -5.68 11.52 -3.80
CA ASN A 204 -7.03 11.18 -4.24
C ASN A 204 -7.18 9.71 -4.66
N ILE A 205 -6.11 8.90 -4.64
CA ILE A 205 -6.26 7.46 -4.86
C ILE A 205 -6.95 6.82 -3.64
N PRO A 206 -8.01 6.01 -3.81
CA PRO A 206 -8.84 5.55 -2.67
C PRO A 206 -8.09 4.88 -1.52
N ASP A 207 -7.15 3.97 -1.82
CA ASP A 207 -6.37 3.26 -0.80
C ASP A 207 -5.44 4.23 -0.03
N ASN A 208 -4.81 5.16 -0.75
CA ASN A 208 -3.90 6.14 -0.17
C ASN A 208 -4.69 7.18 0.64
N GLN A 209 -5.81 7.68 0.10
CA GLN A 209 -6.71 8.60 0.78
C GLN A 209 -7.21 8.00 2.10
N TYR A 210 -7.59 6.71 2.08
CA TYR A 210 -8.00 6.00 3.29
C TYR A 210 -6.87 5.94 4.32
N ALA A 211 -5.66 5.53 3.92
CA ALA A 211 -4.51 5.47 4.83
C ALA A 211 -4.19 6.85 5.44
N LEU A 212 -4.10 7.88 4.59
CA LEU A 212 -3.86 9.26 5.00
C LEU A 212 -4.93 9.77 5.99
N ARG A 213 -6.21 9.49 5.74
CA ARG A 213 -7.32 9.98 6.57
C ARG A 213 -7.51 9.17 7.86
N LYS A 214 -7.47 7.84 7.77
CA LYS A 214 -7.94 6.94 8.85
C LYS A 214 -6.82 6.35 9.68
N GLN A 215 -5.60 6.29 9.16
CA GLN A 215 -4.46 5.70 9.88
C GLN A 215 -3.46 6.76 10.33
N LEU A 216 -3.35 7.86 9.59
CA LEU A 216 -2.27 8.82 9.75
C LEU A 216 -2.70 10.23 10.16
N ASP A 217 -3.98 10.56 10.02
CA ASP A 217 -4.49 11.93 10.17
C ASP A 217 -3.67 12.96 9.37
N ALA A 218 -3.23 12.56 8.19
CA ALA A 218 -2.32 13.30 7.30
C ALA A 218 -2.95 13.57 5.93
N LEU A 219 -4.27 13.47 5.82
CA LEU A 219 -4.96 13.83 4.59
C LEU A 219 -4.96 15.36 4.43
N PRO A 220 -4.51 15.89 3.28
CA PRO A 220 -4.57 17.32 3.04
C PRO A 220 -6.01 17.87 3.01
N SER A 221 -6.17 19.13 3.35
CA SER A 221 -7.39 19.91 3.16
C SER A 221 -7.27 20.83 1.94
N GLN A 222 -8.35 21.53 1.57
CA GLN A 222 -8.36 22.42 0.40
C GLN A 222 -7.57 23.71 0.65
N GLU A 223 -7.40 24.07 1.91
CA GLU A 223 -6.69 25.27 2.38
C GLU A 223 -5.18 25.06 2.46
N ASP A 224 -4.71 23.81 2.41
CA ASP A 224 -3.28 23.52 2.45
C ASP A 224 -2.59 24.05 1.20
N THR A 225 -1.47 24.74 1.40
CA THR A 225 -0.50 25.07 0.37
C THR A 225 0.20 23.82 -0.15
N THR A 226 0.78 23.89 -1.35
CA THR A 226 1.60 22.81 -1.92
C THR A 226 2.71 22.34 -0.96
N ALA A 227 3.33 23.25 -0.22
CA ALA A 227 4.38 22.92 0.75
C ALA A 227 3.85 22.17 1.98
N GLU A 228 2.65 22.51 2.46
CA GLU A 228 1.98 21.81 3.56
C GLU A 228 1.56 20.40 3.14
N VAL A 229 1.06 20.25 1.91
CA VAL A 229 0.77 18.93 1.31
C VAL A 229 2.03 18.08 1.27
N GLU A 230 3.15 18.63 0.79
CA GLU A 230 4.43 17.91 0.74
C GLU A 230 4.89 17.51 2.14
N SER A 231 4.77 18.41 3.12
CA SER A 231 5.09 18.14 4.52
C SER A 231 4.23 17.00 5.11
N LYS A 232 2.92 17.02 4.87
CA LYS A 232 1.98 15.97 5.30
C LYS A 232 2.33 14.62 4.66
N LEU A 233 2.67 14.60 3.38
CA LEU A 233 3.10 13.37 2.69
C LEU A 233 4.45 12.85 3.21
N ARG A 234 5.40 13.74 3.49
CA ARG A 234 6.67 13.36 4.11
C ARG A 234 6.45 12.72 5.47
N HIS A 235 5.60 13.32 6.30
CA HIS A 235 5.20 12.75 7.59
C HIS A 235 4.54 11.38 7.43
N ALA A 236 3.60 11.24 6.48
CA ALA A 236 2.91 9.99 6.19
C ALA A 236 3.87 8.87 5.78
N PHE A 237 4.86 9.18 4.93
CA PHE A 237 5.86 8.20 4.50
C PHE A 237 6.81 7.77 5.63
N LEU A 238 7.21 8.70 6.51
CA LEU A 238 8.08 8.42 7.64
C LEU A 238 7.37 7.68 8.79
N SER A 239 6.05 7.75 8.83
CA SER A 239 5.23 7.16 9.88
C SER A 239 5.33 5.63 9.92
N HIS A 240 5.43 5.12 11.15
CA HIS A 240 5.40 3.70 11.47
C HIS A 240 3.98 3.19 11.76
N LEU A 241 2.94 4.01 11.55
CA LEU A 241 1.54 3.67 11.82
C LEU A 241 0.82 2.98 10.64
N THR A 242 1.58 2.51 9.65
CA THR A 242 1.03 1.79 8.49
C THR A 242 1.92 0.60 8.14
N HIS A 243 1.43 -0.28 7.28
CA HIS A 243 2.28 -1.31 6.68
C HIS A 243 3.27 -0.76 5.63
N GLY A 244 3.31 0.55 5.37
CA GLY A 244 4.07 1.13 4.26
C GLY A 244 3.51 0.80 2.88
N GLN A 245 2.29 0.23 2.84
CA GLN A 245 1.62 -0.14 1.61
C GLN A 245 1.01 1.09 0.94
N TRP A 246 1.52 1.45 -0.23
CA TRP A 246 1.06 2.59 -0.99
C TRP A 246 0.65 2.16 -2.39
N ARG A 247 -0.53 2.60 -2.82
CA ARG A 247 -1.00 2.28 -4.16
C ARG A 247 -0.18 3.03 -5.19
N ILE A 248 0.21 2.31 -6.24
CA ILE A 248 0.90 2.87 -7.41
C ILE A 248 -0.05 3.71 -8.27
N ALA A 249 0.53 4.54 -9.14
CA ALA A 249 -0.20 5.37 -10.08
C ALA A 249 -1.21 4.55 -10.93
N PRO A 250 -2.35 5.16 -11.30
CA PRO A 250 -3.39 4.48 -12.07
C PRO A 250 -2.87 4.08 -13.46
N LYS A 251 -3.30 2.90 -13.93
CA LYS A 251 -3.04 2.48 -15.30
C LYS A 251 -4.09 3.07 -16.23
N ASP A 252 -3.70 3.34 -17.47
CA ASP A 252 -4.53 3.96 -18.50
C ASP A 252 -5.38 2.97 -19.32
N ALA A 253 -5.30 1.66 -19.04
CA ALA A 253 -5.96 0.64 -19.84
C ALA A 253 -7.48 0.89 -20.01
N GLN A 254 -8.16 1.31 -18.94
CA GLN A 254 -9.59 1.65 -19.00
C GLN A 254 -9.83 2.96 -19.76
N VAL A 255 -8.97 3.97 -19.60
CA VAL A 255 -9.05 5.24 -20.33
C VAL A 255 -8.91 4.99 -21.83
N ARG A 256 -7.92 4.19 -22.25
CA ARG A 256 -7.73 3.78 -23.66
C ARG A 256 -8.98 3.13 -24.24
N GLN A 257 -9.64 2.25 -23.49
CA GLN A 257 -10.89 1.61 -23.93
C GLN A 257 -12.03 2.61 -24.14
N VAL A 258 -12.17 3.57 -23.22
CA VAL A 258 -13.19 4.64 -23.32
C VAL A 258 -12.91 5.55 -24.50
N LEU A 259 -11.67 6.02 -24.65
CA LEU A 259 -11.27 6.89 -25.76
C LEU A 259 -11.45 6.21 -27.11
N TYR A 260 -11.12 4.91 -27.22
CA TYR A 260 -11.37 4.12 -28.43
C TYR A 260 -12.87 4.02 -28.75
N LYS A 261 -13.70 3.64 -27.76
CA LYS A 261 -15.15 3.51 -27.95
C LYS A 261 -15.83 4.80 -28.37
N LEU A 262 -15.33 5.94 -27.90
CA LEU A 262 -15.86 7.26 -28.21
C LEU A 262 -15.20 7.90 -29.46
N GLY A 263 -14.35 7.17 -30.17
CA GLY A 263 -13.73 7.64 -31.42
C GLY A 263 -12.59 8.65 -31.25
N PHE A 264 -12.11 8.89 -30.02
CA PHE A 264 -10.94 9.75 -29.79
C PHE A 264 -9.63 9.06 -30.14
N LEU A 265 -9.61 7.73 -30.14
CA LEU A 265 -8.47 6.90 -30.54
C LEU A 265 -8.87 5.90 -31.63
N PRO A 266 -7.99 5.63 -32.61
CA PRO A 266 -8.26 4.61 -33.64
C PRO A 266 -8.07 3.17 -33.11
N THR A 267 -7.26 2.99 -32.06
CA THR A 267 -7.00 1.69 -31.43
C THR A 267 -6.59 1.87 -29.98
N THR A 268 -6.84 0.85 -29.16
CA THR A 268 -6.42 0.83 -27.75
C THR A 268 -4.90 0.65 -27.58
N LYS A 269 -4.21 0.24 -28.66
CA LYS A 269 -2.75 0.07 -28.72
C LYS A 269 -2.01 1.32 -29.24
N ALA A 270 -2.67 2.48 -29.33
CA ALA A 270 -2.05 3.71 -29.80
C ALA A 270 -0.83 4.12 -28.94
N SER A 271 0.07 4.95 -29.49
CA SER A 271 1.25 5.41 -28.74
C SER A 271 0.85 6.21 -27.50
N THR A 272 1.73 6.29 -26.50
CA THR A 272 1.47 7.09 -25.29
C THR A 272 1.18 8.56 -25.64
N THR A 273 1.90 9.12 -26.61
CA THR A 273 1.65 10.49 -27.12
C THR A 273 0.25 10.64 -27.71
N ASP A 274 -0.19 9.71 -28.58
CA ASP A 274 -1.54 9.76 -29.15
C ASP A 274 -2.62 9.66 -28.07
N VAL A 275 -2.38 8.83 -27.04
CA VAL A 275 -3.31 8.71 -25.91
C VAL A 275 -3.34 9.98 -25.08
N PHE A 276 -2.19 10.61 -24.84
CA PHE A 276 -2.12 11.88 -24.12
C PHE A 276 -2.90 13.00 -24.83
N ASP A 277 -2.73 13.13 -26.16
CA ASP A 277 -3.46 14.10 -26.97
C ASP A 277 -4.97 13.79 -27.02
N ALA A 278 -5.32 12.51 -27.14
CA ALA A 278 -6.72 12.07 -27.10
C ALA A 278 -7.37 12.37 -25.75
N MET A 279 -6.66 12.16 -24.63
CA MET A 279 -7.14 12.55 -23.30
C MET A 279 -7.36 14.06 -23.20
N ALA A 280 -6.49 14.88 -23.82
CA ALA A 280 -6.66 16.34 -23.83
C ALA A 280 -7.88 16.78 -24.63
N ARG A 281 -8.16 16.16 -25.78
CA ARG A 281 -9.40 16.39 -26.54
C ARG A 281 -10.63 15.96 -25.74
N TYR A 282 -10.59 14.78 -25.14
CA TYR A 282 -11.68 14.27 -24.31
C TYR A 282 -11.99 15.19 -23.13
N ALA A 283 -10.96 15.61 -22.39
CA ALA A 283 -11.12 16.50 -21.24
C ALA A 283 -11.79 17.82 -21.62
N ARG A 284 -11.37 18.44 -22.74
CA ARG A 284 -11.98 19.68 -23.25
C ARG A 284 -13.45 19.48 -23.66
N GLN A 285 -13.75 18.41 -24.38
CA GLN A 285 -15.12 18.12 -24.83
C GLN A 285 -16.09 17.84 -23.66
N HIS A 286 -15.58 17.28 -22.57
CA HIS A 286 -16.37 16.94 -21.38
C HIS A 286 -16.21 17.95 -20.23
N HIS A 287 -15.56 19.10 -20.46
CA HIS A 287 -15.32 20.14 -19.47
C HIS A 287 -14.66 19.63 -18.17
N LEU A 288 -13.74 18.66 -18.29
CA LEU A 288 -12.97 18.18 -17.15
C LEU A 288 -11.87 19.19 -16.78
N PRO A 289 -11.49 19.29 -15.49
CA PRO A 289 -10.37 20.13 -15.08
C PRO A 289 -9.10 19.80 -15.86
N GLU A 290 -8.39 20.84 -16.31
CA GLU A 290 -7.15 20.67 -17.07
C GLU A 290 -6.05 20.10 -16.17
N MET A 291 -5.27 19.18 -16.74
CA MET A 291 -4.10 18.57 -16.11
C MET A 291 -2.96 18.57 -17.12
N LYS A 292 -1.75 18.85 -16.64
CA LYS A 292 -0.50 18.91 -17.42
C LYS A 292 0.12 17.53 -17.58
N THR A 293 -0.06 16.63 -16.63
CA THR A 293 0.60 15.32 -16.61
C THR A 293 -0.27 14.19 -17.16
N TYR A 294 0.38 13.13 -17.64
CA TYR A 294 -0.30 11.94 -18.14
C TYR A 294 -1.17 11.29 -17.05
N ASN A 295 -0.58 11.06 -15.87
CA ASN A 295 -1.27 10.48 -14.71
C ASN A 295 -2.41 11.39 -14.23
N GLY A 296 -2.23 12.71 -14.27
CA GLY A 296 -3.29 13.67 -13.98
C GLY A 296 -4.50 13.52 -14.89
N ARG A 297 -4.29 13.43 -16.21
CA ARG A 297 -5.37 13.21 -17.19
C ARG A 297 -6.04 11.85 -17.01
N VAL A 298 -5.27 10.77 -16.80
CA VAL A 298 -5.81 9.44 -16.51
C VAL A 298 -6.72 9.48 -15.28
N PHE A 299 -6.25 10.13 -14.20
CA PHE A 299 -7.02 10.29 -12.98
C PHE A 299 -8.34 11.01 -13.21
N ARG A 300 -8.33 12.17 -13.89
CA ARG A 300 -9.56 12.95 -14.15
C ARG A 300 -10.61 12.16 -14.93
N ILE A 301 -10.18 11.45 -15.96
CA ILE A 301 -11.08 10.64 -16.79
C ILE A 301 -11.62 9.45 -15.99
N LEU A 302 -10.77 8.72 -15.26
CA LEU A 302 -11.25 7.62 -14.42
C LEU A 302 -12.23 8.12 -13.35
N TYR A 303 -11.95 9.27 -12.76
CA TYR A 303 -12.81 9.88 -11.76
C TYR A 303 -14.15 10.34 -12.35
N SER A 304 -14.17 10.91 -13.56
CA SER A 304 -15.44 11.31 -14.21
C SER A 304 -16.32 10.12 -14.58
N LEU A 305 -15.72 8.95 -14.83
CA LEU A 305 -16.44 7.71 -15.14
C LEU A 305 -17.02 7.03 -13.88
N ASP A 306 -16.46 7.29 -12.70
CA ASP A 306 -16.97 6.72 -11.46
C ASP A 306 -18.28 7.40 -11.04
N SER A 307 -19.38 6.65 -11.23
CA SER A 307 -20.75 7.05 -10.92
C SER A 307 -21.20 6.62 -9.51
N SER A 308 -20.28 6.20 -8.65
CA SER A 308 -20.65 5.70 -7.32
C SER A 308 -21.36 6.77 -6.48
N PRO A 309 -22.53 6.48 -5.90
CA PRO A 309 -23.25 7.43 -5.03
C PRO A 309 -22.53 7.69 -3.70
N THR A 310 -21.53 6.87 -3.33
CA THR A 310 -20.73 7.03 -2.10
C THR A 310 -19.41 7.76 -2.36
N LYS A 311 -19.31 8.50 -3.47
CA LYS A 311 -18.10 9.22 -3.86
C LYS A 311 -17.75 10.25 -2.78
N THR A 312 -16.63 10.03 -2.12
CA THR A 312 -16.05 11.07 -1.25
C THR A 312 -15.49 12.16 -2.17
N GLY A 313 -15.71 13.43 -1.84
CA GLY A 313 -15.28 14.55 -2.69
C GLY A 313 -13.78 14.49 -3.05
N THR A 314 -13.43 15.01 -4.23
CA THR A 314 -12.04 15.18 -4.64
C THR A 314 -11.42 16.31 -3.85
N LEU A 315 -10.21 16.09 -3.34
CA LEU A 315 -9.38 17.19 -2.88
C LEU A 315 -8.81 17.88 -4.10
N GLU A 316 -9.08 19.17 -4.23
CA GLU A 316 -8.40 20.05 -5.18
C GLU A 316 -7.31 20.78 -4.40
N LEU A 317 -6.10 20.78 -4.93
CA LEU A 317 -5.01 21.57 -4.35
C LEU A 317 -5.07 22.97 -4.96
N SER A 318 -4.97 23.98 -4.11
CA SER A 318 -4.83 25.36 -4.57
C SER A 318 -3.52 25.49 -5.37
N PRO A 319 -3.53 26.16 -6.54
CA PRO A 319 -2.37 26.27 -7.41
C PRO A 319 -1.18 27.00 -6.77
#